data_AF-A0AA88J4D6-F1
#
_entry.id   AF-A0AA88J4D6-F1
#
_cell.length_a   1.000
_cell.length_b   1.000
_cell.length_c   1.000
_cell.angle_alpha   90.00
_cell.angle_beta   90.00
_cell.angle_gamma   90.00
#
_symmetry.space_group_name_H-M   'P 1'
#
loop_
_entity.id
_entity.type
_entity.pdbx_description
1 polymer ?
#
loop_
_entity_poly.entity_id
_entity_poly.type
_entity_poly.pdbx_seq_one_letter_code
_entity_poly.pdbx_strand_id
1 'polypeptide(L)' 'MTLVGFNGESPQTVGKIQLSIFIGGENKLTTFLAMDCPSAYNIILARSWIHLLKAVPSTYHQVNPFPTK' A
#
# COMPACT_ATOMS: atom_id res chain seq x y z
N MET A 1 -14.96 9.21 -1.48
CA MET A 1 -14.37 7.92 -1.92
C MET A 1 -14.65 6.94 -0.82
N THR A 2 -15.45 5.92 -1.10
CA THR A 2 -15.83 4.89 -0.13
C THR A 2 -14.91 3.69 -0.34
N LEU A 3 -14.23 3.25 0.71
CA LEU A 3 -13.49 1.99 0.68
C LEU A 3 -14.48 0.88 1.00
N VAL A 4 -14.59 -0.10 0.11
CA VAL A 4 -15.47 -1.26 0.27
C VAL A 4 -14.58 -2.50 0.29
N GLY A 5 -14.65 -3.24 1.39
CA GLY A 5 -13.98 -4.52 1.58
C GLY A 5 -14.58 -5.61 0.71
N PHE A 6 -13.88 -6.73 0.60
CA PHE A 6 -14.30 -7.86 -0.22
C PHE A 6 -15.62 -8.50 0.25
N ASN A 7 -15.90 -8.42 1.55
CA ASN A 7 -17.14 -8.85 2.18
C ASN A 7 -18.30 -7.83 2.02
N GLY A 8 -18.09 -6.73 1.28
CA GLY A 8 -19.07 -5.66 1.11
C GLY A 8 -19.12 -4.67 2.29
N GLU A 9 -18.31 -4.85 3.33
CA GLU A 9 -18.23 -3.91 4.43
C GLU A 9 -17.51 -2.62 3.99
N SER A 10 -18.01 -1.47 4.43
CA SER A 10 -17.32 -0.19 4.24
C SER A 10 -16.72 0.27 5.56
N PRO A 11 -15.47 -0.13 5.88
CA PRO A 11 -14.83 0.27 7.13
C PRO A 11 -14.72 1.80 7.19
N GLN A 12 -14.94 2.34 8.40
CA GLN A 12 -14.83 3.77 8.62
C GLN A 12 -13.37 4.19 8.43
N THR A 13 -13.13 5.11 7.50
CA THR A 13 -11.82 5.73 7.34
C THR A 13 -11.67 6.82 8.40
N VAL A 14 -10.58 6.79 9.16
CA VAL A 14 -10.21 7.86 10.11
C VAL A 14 -9.84 9.14 9.35
N GLY A 15 -9.22 8.97 8.19
CA GLY A 15 -8.87 10.10 7.32
C GLY A 15 -7.73 9.78 6.38
N LYS A 16 -7.12 10.83 5.84
CA LYS A 16 -5.89 10.74 5.05
C LYS A 16 -4.70 11.11 5.93
N ILE A 17 -3.66 10.28 5.90
CA ILE A 17 -2.40 10.53 6.60
C ILE A 17 -1.26 10.55 5.59
N GLN A 18 -0.23 11.34 5.84
CA GLN A 18 1.00 11.30 5.06
C GLN A 18 2.05 10.49 5.82
N LEU A 19 2.55 9.42 5.19
CA LEU A 19 3.62 8.60 5.74
C LEU A 19 4.80 8.58 4.78
N SER A 20 5.99 8.70 5.35
CA SER A 20 7.26 8.53 4.66
C SER A 20 7.57 7.03 4.61
N ILE A 21 7.75 6.50 3.41
CA ILE A 21 8.08 5.09 3.18
C ILE A 21 9.46 4.99 2.53
N PHE A 22 10.30 4.09 3.02
CA PHE A 22 11.61 3.82 2.44
C PHE A 22 11.53 2.59 1.55
N ILE A 23 11.68 2.77 0.24
CA ILE A 23 11.51 1.70 -0.74
C ILE A 23 12.55 1.85 -1.85
N GLY A 24 13.25 0.77 -2.19
CA GLY A 24 14.21 0.75 -3.29
C GLY A 24 15.40 1.70 -3.11
N GLY A 25 15.75 2.04 -1.86
CA GLY A 25 16.83 3.00 -1.55
C GLY A 25 16.39 4.47 -1.51
N GLU A 26 15.12 4.76 -1.81
CA GLU A 26 14.57 6.11 -1.79
C GLU A 26 13.50 6.27 -0.70
N ASN A 27 13.44 7.46 -0.11
CA ASN A 27 12.35 7.84 0.78
C ASN A 27 11.26 8.58 -0.01
N LYS A 28 10.02 8.09 0.04
CA LYS A 28 8.87 8.70 -0.63
C LYS A 28 7.78 9.08 0.38
N LEU A 29 7.33 10.33 0.32
CA LEU A 29 6.17 10.78 1.10
C LEU A 29 4.87 10.42 0.38
N THR A 30 3.98 9.73 1.07
CA THR A 30 2.78 9.13 0.49
C THR A 30 1.56 9.40 1.32
N THR A 31 0.47 9.77 0.66
CA THR A 31 -0.83 9.88 1.32
C THR A 31 -1.54 8.53 1.35
N PHE A 32 -1.82 8.02 2.55
CA PHE A 32 -2.59 6.81 2.81
C PHE A 32 -3.98 7.15 3.35
N LEU A 33 -4.92 6.22 3.17
CA LEU A 33 -6.16 6.22 3.93
C LEU A 33 -5.93 5.43 5.22
N ALA A 34 -6.11 6.11 6.36
CA ALA A 34 -6.06 5.47 7.67
C ALA A 34 -7.42 4.85 7.99
N MET A 35 -7.40 3.61 8.44
CA MET A 35 -8.58 2.88 8.92
C MET A 35 -8.36 2.52 10.37
N ASP A 36 -9.42 2.66 11.17
CA ASP A 36 -9.46 2.16 12.54
C ASP A 36 -10.32 0.90 12.54
N CYS A 37 -9.71 -0.20 12.10
CA CYS A 37 -10.36 -1.50 12.09
C CYS A 37 -9.34 -2.61 12.37
N PRO A 38 -9.78 -3.74 12.97
CA PRO A 38 -8.93 -4.92 13.10
C PRO A 38 -8.55 -5.43 11.70
N SER A 39 -7.25 -5.42 11.39
CA SER A 39 -6.71 -5.86 10.11
C SER A 39 -5.47 -6.72 10.32
N ALA A 40 -5.31 -7.78 9.51
CA ALA A 40 -4.09 -8.58 9.48
C ALA A 40 -2.91 -7.83 8.82
N TYR A 41 -3.18 -6.70 8.17
CA TYR A 41 -2.21 -5.89 7.45
C TYR A 41 -2.15 -4.47 8.02
N ASN A 42 -0.93 -3.98 8.24
CA ASN A 42 -0.69 -2.60 8.69
C ASN A 42 -0.79 -1.59 7.55
N ILE A 43 -0.37 -1.97 6.34
CA ILE A 43 -0.31 -1.10 5.17
C ILE A 43 -0.71 -1.91 3.93
N ILE A 44 -1.57 -1.33 3.09
CA ILE A 44 -1.94 -1.88 1.80
C ILE A 44 -1.45 -0.93 0.71
N LEU A 45 -0.54 -1.42 -0.12
CA LEU A 45 -0.05 -0.69 -1.28
C LEU A 45 -0.91 -1.04 -2.49
N ALA A 46 -1.61 -0.04 -3.03
CA ALA A 46 -2.44 -0.20 -4.21
C ALA A 46 -1.60 -0.49 -5.47
N ARG A 47 -2.24 -0.98 -6.53
CA ARG A 47 -1.57 -1.26 -7.81
C ARG A 47 -0.83 -0.05 -8.41
N SER A 48 -1.32 1.17 -8.17
CA SER A 48 -0.65 2.41 -8.57
C SER A 48 0.78 2.50 -8.04
N TRP A 49 1.04 1.98 -6.83
CA TRP A 49 2.38 1.93 -6.24
C TRP A 49 3.33 0.98 -6.97
N ILE A 50 2.83 -0.17 -7.40
CA ILE A 50 3.61 -1.15 -8.17
C ILE A 50 4.11 -0.51 -9.48
N HIS A 51 3.21 0.19 -10.18
CA HIS A 51 3.57 0.92 -11.41
C HIS A 51 4.55 2.06 -11.15
N LEU A 52 4.32 2.86 -10.10
CA LEU A 52 5.21 3.98 -9.74
C LEU A 52 6.64 3.52 -9.46
N LEU A 53 6.78 2.36 -8.82
CA LEU A 53 8.06 1.79 -8.42
C LEU A 53 8.66 0.87 -9.49
N LYS A 54 7.99 0.71 -10.64
CA LYS A 54 8.34 -0.27 -11.69
C LYS A 54 8.60 -1.67 -11.11
N ALA A 55 7.91 -2.00 -10.02
CA ALA A 55 8.15 -3.22 -9.28
C ALA A 55 7.50 -4.40 -10.01
N VAL A 56 8.15 -5.56 -9.99
CA VAL A 56 7.63 -6.77 -10.61
C VAL A 56 7.36 -7.79 -9.50
N PRO A 57 6.14 -7.90 -8.98
CA PRO A 57 5.85 -8.79 -7.86
C PRO A 57 6.16 -10.24 -8.24
N SER A 58 7.03 -10.89 -7.48
CA SER A 58 7.36 -12.31 -7.65
C SER A 58 6.51 -13.11 -6.68
N THR A 59 5.53 -13.85 -7.21
CA THR A 59 4.69 -14.73 -6.40
C THR A 59 5.49 -15.92 -5.83
N TYR A 60 6.49 -16.39 -6.57
CA TYR A 60 7.35 -17.50 -6.16
C TYR A 60 8.18 -17.17 -4.91
N HIS A 61 8.81 -15.99 -4.88
CA HIS A 61 9.62 -15.56 -3.75
C HIS A 61 8.83 -14.75 -2.72
N GLN A 62 7.55 -14.44 -2.99
CA GLN A 62 6.71 -13.54 -2.19
C GLN A 62 7.36 -12.18 -1.91
N VAL A 63 8.20 -11.72 -2.83
CA VAL A 63 8.87 -10.42 -2.76
C VAL A 63 8.38 -9.51 -3.86
N ASN A 64 8.43 -8.20 -3.61
CA ASN A 64 8.22 -7.18 -4.63
C ASN A 64 9.58 -6.60 -5.06
N PRO A 65 10.35 -7.29 -5.92
CA PRO A 65 11.63 -6.79 -6.37
C PRO A 65 11.46 -5.51 -7.19
N PHE A 66 12.35 -4.57 -6.92
CA PHE A 66 12.52 -3.36 -7.71
C PHE A 66 13.68 -3.59 -8.68
N PRO A 67 13.61 -3.05 -9.90
CA PRO A 67 14.76 -3.07 -10.79
C PRO A 67 15.92 -2.29 -10.14
N THR A 68 16.99 -2.99 -9.78
CA THR A 68 18.28 -2.38 -9.49
C THR A 68 18.81 -1.73 -10.76
N LYS A 69 19.29 -0.48 -10.65
CA LYS A 69 20.02 0.18 -11.73
C LYS A 69 21.26 -0.61 -12.12
#